data_AF-A0A6C1PHI0-F1
#
_entry.id   AF-A0A6C1PHI0-F1
#
_cell.length_a   1.000
_cell.length_b   1.000
_cell.length_c   1.000
_cell.angle_alpha   90.00
_cell.angle_beta   90.00
_cell.angle_gamma   90.00
#
_symmetry.space_group_name_H-M   'P 1'
#
loop_
_entity.id
_entity.type
_entity.pdbx_description
1 polymer ?
#
loop_
_entity_poly.entity_id
_entity_poly.type
_entity_poly.pdbx_seq_one_letter_code
_entity_poly.pdbx_strand_id
1 'polypeptide(L)'
;MVTDAAQTARMAVPPPMDAPRVRRTGLPSAAVDPIETRLLERLIAIRELYNEYFDRGWLTTQLDDLPLDRVALRHIRDTLGLSVIYASDLPDILYCAESLQSLVEDLRRYLLPTLRDRLGISGLSRARSRLDPITRLHRELLSQTLPGNLDRLEHLTGDLVATLVAA
;
A
#
# COMPACT_ATOMS: atom_id res chain seq x y z
N MET A 1 -15.13 -10.43 39.34
CA MET A 1 -15.27 -11.82 38.84
C MET A 1 -16.30 -11.76 37.73
N VAL A 2 -16.04 -12.00 36.45
CA VAL A 2 -14.96 -12.65 35.69
C VAL A 2 -15.06 -12.03 34.28
N THR A 3 -13.92 -11.58 33.77
CA THR A 3 -13.42 -11.66 32.38
C THR A 3 -14.42 -11.59 31.22
N ASP A 4 -14.24 -10.63 30.31
CA ASP A 4 -13.83 -11.00 28.95
C ASP A 4 -13.14 -9.83 28.23
N ALA A 5 -11.84 -9.72 28.46
CA ALA A 5 -10.93 -8.90 27.67
C ALA A 5 -10.54 -9.66 26.40
N ALA A 6 -11.53 -10.09 25.61
CA ALA A 6 -11.34 -10.64 24.28
C ALA A 6 -11.03 -9.53 23.26
N GLN A 7 -10.11 -8.64 23.63
CA GLN A 7 -9.38 -7.83 22.67
C GLN A 7 -8.37 -8.75 22.02
N THR A 8 -8.85 -9.39 20.96
CA THR A 8 -8.08 -10.21 20.04
C THR A 8 -6.91 -9.37 19.54
N ALA A 9 -5.78 -9.50 20.23
CA ALA A 9 -4.48 -9.06 19.78
C ALA A 9 -4.17 -9.87 18.53
N ARG A 10 -4.61 -9.36 17.38
CA ARG A 10 -3.97 -9.68 16.11
C ARG A 10 -2.49 -9.41 16.34
N MET A 11 -1.68 -10.45 16.19
CA MET A 11 -0.23 -10.39 16.23
C MET A 11 0.22 -9.43 15.13
N ALA A 12 0.23 -8.13 15.42
CA ALA A 12 0.97 -7.16 14.64
C ALA A 12 2.43 -7.48 14.89
N VAL A 13 3.09 -8.08 13.90
CA VAL A 13 4.55 -8.12 13.88
C VAL A 13 5.00 -6.66 14.03
N PRO A 14 5.68 -6.30 15.13
CA PRO A 14 6.09 -4.92 15.34
C PRO A 14 6.99 -4.51 14.18
N PRO A 15 6.86 -3.27 13.67
CA PRO A 15 7.75 -2.78 12.62
C PRO A 15 9.20 -2.99 13.06
N PRO A 16 10.08 -3.47 12.18
CA PRO A 16 11.50 -3.62 12.51
C PRO A 16 12.02 -2.27 13.00
N MET A 17 12.45 -2.22 14.26
CA MET A 17 12.90 -0.98 14.91
C MET A 17 14.04 -0.34 14.12
N ASP A 18 13.96 0.99 13.95
CA ASP A 18 14.90 1.87 13.25
C ASP A 18 16.37 1.63 13.67
N ALA A 19 17.03 0.68 13.01
CA ALA A 19 18.48 0.66 12.96
C ALA A 19 18.92 1.59 11.82
N PRO A 20 19.94 2.45 12.02
CA PRO A 20 20.49 3.25 10.94
C PRO A 20 20.94 2.31 9.80
N ARG A 21 20.22 2.36 8.66
CA ARG A 21 20.48 1.55 7.47
C ARG A 21 21.83 1.95 6.87
N VAL A 22 22.91 1.36 7.38
CA VAL A 22 24.22 1.40 6.73
C VAL A 22 24.07 0.65 5.41
N ARG A 23 24.02 1.38 4.29
CA ARG A 23 24.06 0.81 2.94
C ARG A 23 25.35 0.00 2.80
N ARG A 24 25.28 -1.30 3.07
CA ARG A 24 26.41 -2.20 2.86
C ARG A 24 26.54 -2.45 1.37
N THR A 25 27.61 -1.92 0.79
CA THR A 25 28.12 -2.32 -0.52
C THR A 25 28.64 -3.75 -0.42
N GLY A 26 27.75 -4.73 -0.40
CA GLY A 26 28.09 -6.12 -0.69
C GLY A 26 28.20 -6.26 -2.21
N LEU A 27 29.30 -6.86 -2.70
CA LEU A 27 29.39 -7.20 -4.11
C LEU A 27 28.23 -8.14 -4.48
N PRO A 28 27.58 -7.95 -5.65
CA PRO A 28 26.59 -8.91 -6.12
C PRO A 28 27.26 -10.28 -6.26
N SER A 29 26.67 -11.29 -5.61
CA SER A 29 27.02 -12.69 -5.84
C SER A 29 26.91 -12.96 -7.33
N ALA A 30 27.92 -13.58 -7.94
CA ALA A 30 28.05 -13.73 -9.40
C ALA A 30 26.98 -14.65 -10.04
N ALA A 31 26.01 -15.15 -9.27
CA ALA A 31 24.79 -15.78 -9.74
C ALA A 31 23.60 -15.03 -9.14
N VAL A 32 22.85 -14.31 -9.98
CA VAL A 32 21.58 -13.70 -9.57
C VAL A 32 20.61 -14.82 -9.27
N ASP A 33 20.08 -14.88 -8.05
CA ASP A 33 19.09 -15.89 -7.68
C ASP A 33 17.82 -15.68 -8.51
N PRO A 34 17.28 -16.71 -9.19
CA PRO A 34 16.02 -16.59 -9.94
C PRO A 34 14.86 -16.12 -9.06
N ILE A 35 14.90 -16.38 -7.75
CA ILE A 35 13.89 -15.93 -6.79
C ILE A 35 14.04 -14.44 -6.51
N GLU A 36 15.26 -13.95 -6.25
CA GLU A 36 15.54 -12.52 -6.06
C GLU A 36 15.10 -11.70 -7.28
N THR A 37 15.33 -12.23 -8.49
CA THR A 37 14.88 -11.60 -9.74
C THR A 37 13.36 -11.47 -9.78
N ARG A 38 12.63 -12.56 -9.49
CA ARG A 38 11.17 -12.56 -9.45
C ARG A 38 10.62 -11.61 -8.38
N LEU A 39 11.22 -11.60 -7.19
CA LEU A 39 10.82 -10.68 -6.12
C LEU A 39 11.00 -9.22 -6.57
N LEU A 40 12.11 -8.91 -7.21
CA LEU A 40 12.37 -7.56 -7.72
C LEU A 40 11.37 -7.17 -8.80
N GLU A 41 11.07 -8.05 -9.75
CA GLU A 41 10.03 -7.83 -10.76
C GLU A 41 8.66 -7.54 -10.12
N ARG A 42 8.28 -8.28 -9.08
CA ARG A 42 7.03 -8.03 -8.34
C ARG A 42 7.04 -6.70 -7.62
N LEU A 43 8.13 -6.35 -6.93
CA LEU A 43 8.27 -5.05 -6.28
C LEU A 43 8.20 -3.89 -7.28
N ILE A 44 8.81 -4.04 -8.46
CA ILE A 44 8.74 -3.05 -9.53
C ILE A 44 7.29 -2.86 -9.98
N ALA A 45 6.57 -3.95 -10.27
CA ALA A 45 5.17 -3.88 -10.72
C ALA A 45 4.26 -3.22 -9.66
N ILE A 46 4.45 -3.56 -8.38
CA ILE A 46 3.73 -2.93 -7.28
C ILE A 46 4.09 -1.45 -7.17
N ARG A 47 5.38 -1.10 -7.25
CA ARG A 47 5.84 0.30 -7.20
C ARG A 47 5.20 1.14 -8.30
N GLU A 48 5.16 0.65 -9.53
CA GLU A 48 4.57 1.37 -10.65
C GLU A 48 3.10 1.65 -10.41
N LEU A 49 2.32 0.62 -10.06
CA LEU A 49 0.90 0.77 -9.74
C LEU A 49 0.68 1.70 -8.53
N TYR A 50 1.48 1.52 -7.48
CA TYR A 50 1.39 2.32 -6.25
C TYR A 50 1.65 3.79 -6.54
N ASN A 51 2.74 4.11 -7.24
CA ASN A 51 3.09 5.49 -7.59
C ASN A 51 2.09 6.12 -8.55
N GLU A 52 1.51 5.32 -9.45
CA GLU A 52 0.58 5.81 -10.44
C GLU A 52 -0.78 6.19 -9.82
N TYR A 53 -1.29 5.40 -8.87
CA TYR A 53 -2.67 5.54 -8.38
C TYR A 53 -2.79 5.88 -6.90
N PHE A 54 -1.81 5.50 -6.07
CA PHE A 54 -1.92 5.56 -4.61
C PHE A 54 -0.99 6.62 -3.99
N ASP A 55 0.23 6.82 -4.50
CA ASP A 55 1.13 7.88 -4.05
C ASP A 55 0.82 9.23 -4.71
N ARG A 56 -0.46 9.60 -4.68
CA ARG A 56 -0.96 10.84 -5.30
C ARG A 56 -1.48 11.77 -4.21
N GLY A 57 -1.18 13.06 -4.36
CA GLY A 57 -1.60 14.07 -3.39
C GLY A 57 -3.11 14.10 -3.15
N TRP A 58 -3.93 13.79 -4.17
CA TRP A 58 -5.38 13.69 -3.98
C TRP A 58 -5.73 12.58 -2.98
N LEU A 59 -5.10 11.41 -3.07
CA LEU A 59 -5.38 10.30 -2.16
C LEU A 59 -4.89 10.68 -0.77
N THR A 60 -3.67 11.23 -0.64
CA THR A 60 -3.11 11.69 0.63
C THR A 60 -4.09 12.59 1.39
N THR A 61 -4.72 13.55 0.72
CA THR A 61 -5.73 14.42 1.36
C THR A 61 -6.98 13.68 1.82
N GLN A 62 -7.33 12.56 1.17
CA GLN A 62 -8.44 11.72 1.61
C GLN A 62 -8.06 10.78 2.75
N LEU A 63 -6.77 10.48 2.91
CA LEU A 63 -6.25 9.58 3.94
C LEU A 63 -6.09 10.25 5.31
N ASP A 64 -6.00 11.59 5.37
CA ASP A 64 -5.68 12.31 6.60
C ASP A 64 -6.64 12.02 7.76
N ASP A 65 -7.92 11.82 7.46
CA ASP A 65 -8.98 11.54 8.44
C ASP A 65 -9.26 10.05 8.64
N LEU A 66 -8.48 9.17 7.99
CA LEU A 66 -8.67 7.72 8.10
C LEU A 66 -7.76 7.15 9.19
N PRO A 67 -8.21 6.11 9.92
CA PRO A 67 -7.42 5.45 10.96
C PRO A 67 -6.34 4.55 10.33
N LEU A 68 -5.48 5.11 9.50
CA LEU A 68 -4.40 4.41 8.80
C LEU A 68 -3.09 4.48 9.58
N ASP A 69 -2.33 3.39 9.53
CA ASP A 69 -0.98 3.37 10.08
C ASP A 69 -0.01 4.14 9.16
N ARG A 70 0.36 5.35 9.58
CA ARG A 70 1.31 6.21 8.86
C ARG A 70 2.73 5.64 8.85
N VAL A 71 3.09 4.80 9.82
CA VAL A 71 4.38 4.09 9.85
C VAL A 71 4.40 3.04 8.76
N ALA A 72 3.35 2.23 8.65
CA ALA A 72 3.18 1.27 7.56
C ALA A 72 3.23 1.94 6.18
N LEU A 73 2.54 3.07 5.99
CA LEU A 73 2.59 3.84 4.72
C LEU A 73 3.98 4.34 4.35
N ARG A 74 4.81 4.68 5.35
CA ARG A 74 6.19 5.09 5.12
C ARG A 74 7.03 3.87 4.74
N HIS A 75 6.89 2.77 5.47
CA HIS A 75 7.60 1.52 5.21
C HIS A 75 7.31 0.97 3.80
N ILE A 76 6.06 1.04 3.34
CA ILE A 76 5.69 0.67 1.97
C ILE A 76 6.51 1.48 0.96
N ARG A 77 6.53 2.81 1.10
CA ARG A 77 7.28 3.69 0.19
C ARG A 77 8.78 3.40 0.21
N ASP A 78 9.35 3.21 1.39
CA ASP A 78 10.78 2.93 1.54
C ASP A 78 11.15 1.57 0.91
N THR A 79 10.31 0.55 1.10
CA THR A 79 10.55 -0.81 0.58
C THR A 79 10.30 -0.92 -0.92
N LEU A 80 9.27 -0.24 -1.45
CA LEU A 80 9.04 -0.15 -2.90
C LEU A 80 10.17 0.62 -3.61
N GLY A 81 10.88 1.50 -2.89
CA GLY A 81 12.06 2.22 -3.36
C GLY A 81 13.31 1.36 -3.57
N LEU A 82 13.29 0.08 -3.17
CA LEU A 82 14.42 -0.82 -3.37
C LEU A 82 14.68 -1.04 -4.88
N SER A 83 15.97 -0.98 -5.26
CA SER A 83 16.45 -1.27 -6.61
C SER A 83 17.24 -2.57 -6.70
N VAL A 84 17.71 -3.07 -5.56
CA VAL A 84 18.44 -4.32 -5.38
C VAL A 84 17.89 -4.95 -4.10
N ILE A 85 17.76 -6.27 -4.10
CA ILE A 85 17.28 -7.05 -2.95
C ILE A 85 18.46 -7.84 -2.40
N TYR A 86 18.64 -7.81 -1.09
CA TYR A 86 19.52 -8.71 -0.35
C TYR A 86 18.68 -9.63 0.52
N ALA A 87 19.22 -10.79 0.90
CA ALA A 87 18.55 -11.71 1.83
C ALA A 87 18.12 -11.06 3.16
N SER A 88 18.84 -10.02 3.61
CA SER A 88 18.47 -9.23 4.80
C SER A 88 17.19 -8.41 4.64
N ASP A 89 16.76 -8.16 3.40
CA ASP A 89 15.59 -7.34 3.10
C ASP A 89 14.30 -8.16 3.10
N LEU A 90 14.37 -9.50 3.10
CA LEU A 90 13.19 -10.36 3.05
C LEU A 90 12.17 -10.09 4.16
N PRO A 91 12.56 -9.86 5.44
CA PRO A 91 11.60 -9.47 6.48
C PRO A 91 10.92 -8.13 6.19
N ASP A 92 11.66 -7.15 5.67
CA ASP A 92 11.13 -5.84 5.30
C ASP A 92 10.14 -5.95 4.13
N ILE A 93 10.44 -6.80 3.14
CA ILE A 93 9.57 -7.08 1.99
C ILE A 93 8.29 -7.79 2.44
N LEU A 94 8.38 -8.75 3.36
CA LEU A 94 7.22 -9.42 3.93
C LEU A 94 6.33 -8.41 4.70
N TYR A 95 6.92 -7.61 5.58
CA TYR A 95 6.18 -6.58 6.32
C TYR A 95 5.55 -5.53 5.38
N CYS A 96 6.22 -5.20 4.26
CA CYS A 96 5.66 -4.36 3.21
C CYS A 96 4.42 -5.00 2.56
N ALA A 97 4.47 -6.30 2.25
CA ALA A 97 3.34 -7.02 1.67
C ALA A 97 2.13 -7.05 2.63
N GLU A 98 2.35 -7.33 3.92
CA GLU A 98 1.30 -7.28 4.94
C GLU A 98 0.72 -5.87 5.10
N SER A 99 1.58 -4.85 5.06
CA SER A 99 1.18 -3.44 5.11
C SER A 99 0.33 -3.04 3.91
N LEU A 100 0.67 -3.52 2.71
CA LEU A 100 -0.10 -3.29 1.48
C LEU A 100 -1.47 -3.96 1.54
N GLN A 101 -1.57 -5.19 2.05
CA GLN A 101 -2.85 -5.87 2.25
C GLN A 101 -3.73 -5.09 3.25
N SER A 102 -3.17 -4.70 4.38
CA SER A 102 -3.87 -3.89 5.39
C SER A 102 -4.36 -2.56 4.80
N LEU A 103 -3.53 -1.89 4.00
CA LEU A 103 -3.92 -0.68 3.29
C LEU A 103 -5.11 -0.92 2.34
N VAL A 104 -5.09 -2.00 1.55
CA VAL A 104 -6.22 -2.32 0.66
C VAL A 104 -7.50 -2.54 1.46
N GLU A 105 -7.43 -3.30 2.56
CA GLU A 105 -8.58 -3.54 3.44
C GLU A 105 -9.12 -2.22 4.02
N ASP A 106 -8.24 -1.36 4.53
CA ASP A 106 -8.64 -0.08 5.11
C ASP A 106 -9.24 0.87 4.07
N LEU A 107 -8.67 0.93 2.86
CA LEU A 107 -9.22 1.74 1.76
C LEU A 107 -10.60 1.21 1.34
N ARG A 108 -10.79 -0.11 1.26
CA ARG A 108 -12.10 -0.70 0.98
C ARG A 108 -13.10 -0.43 2.08
N ARG A 109 -12.68 -0.49 3.34
CA ARG A 109 -13.56 -0.35 4.51
C ARG A 109 -13.95 1.10 4.79
N TYR A 110 -13.01 2.03 4.69
CA TYR A 110 -13.21 3.40 5.14
C TYR A 110 -13.31 4.42 4.00
N LEU A 111 -12.50 4.26 2.94
CA LEU A 111 -12.47 5.22 1.85
C LEU A 111 -13.59 4.95 0.83
N LEU A 112 -13.66 3.74 0.26
CA LEU A 112 -14.60 3.43 -0.84
C LEU A 112 -16.06 3.80 -0.53
N PRO A 113 -16.63 3.51 0.66
CA PRO A 113 -18.04 3.82 0.94
C PRO A 113 -18.33 5.33 0.94
N THR A 114 -17.32 6.14 1.26
CA THR A 114 -17.46 7.61 1.38
C THR A 114 -16.78 8.36 0.25
N LEU A 115 -16.17 7.66 -0.71
CA LEU A 115 -15.29 8.23 -1.74
C LEU A 115 -16.00 9.30 -2.58
N ARG A 116 -17.24 9.05 -3.02
CA ARG A 116 -17.99 9.99 -3.85
C ARG A 116 -18.33 11.29 -3.11
N ASP A 117 -18.63 11.19 -1.82
CA ASP A 117 -18.91 12.35 -0.97
C ASP A 117 -17.61 13.15 -0.71
N ARG A 118 -16.54 12.43 -0.37
CA ARG A 118 -15.18 12.96 -0.16
C ARG A 118 -14.62 13.67 -1.39
N LEU A 119 -14.87 13.12 -2.58
CA LEU A 119 -14.53 13.74 -3.86
C LEU A 119 -15.50 14.87 -4.25
N GLY A 120 -16.58 15.12 -3.52
CA GLY A 120 -17.55 16.17 -3.81
C GLY A 120 -18.36 15.96 -5.09
N ILE A 121 -18.41 14.73 -5.61
CA ILE A 121 -19.13 14.36 -6.83
C ILE A 121 -20.51 13.73 -6.55
N SER A 122 -20.76 13.36 -5.30
CA SER A 122 -22.06 12.89 -4.82
C SER A 122 -23.16 13.91 -5.07
N GLY A 123 -24.35 13.43 -5.46
CA GLY A 123 -25.50 14.27 -5.76
C GLY A 123 -25.99 15.12 -4.59
N LEU A 124 -25.65 14.72 -3.36
CA LEU A 124 -26.02 15.41 -2.12
C LEU A 124 -24.92 16.37 -1.63
N SER A 125 -23.75 16.38 -2.27
CA SER A 125 -22.63 17.22 -1.84
C SER A 125 -22.82 18.68 -2.26
N ARG A 126 -22.83 19.59 -1.28
CA ARG A 126 -22.82 21.05 -1.52
C ARG A 126 -21.57 21.52 -2.29
N ALA A 127 -20.49 20.74 -2.24
CA ALA A 127 -19.26 21.02 -2.99
C ALA A 127 -19.43 20.78 -4.50
N ARG A 128 -20.39 19.95 -4.91
CA ARG A 128 -20.60 19.57 -6.32
C ARG A 128 -20.84 20.76 -7.23
N SER A 129 -21.60 21.75 -6.77
CA SER A 129 -21.94 22.95 -7.55
C SER A 129 -20.77 23.91 -7.76
N ARG A 130 -19.65 23.71 -7.06
CA ARG A 130 -18.45 24.57 -7.13
C ARG A 130 -17.32 23.95 -7.96
N LEU A 131 -17.47 22.71 -8.41
CA LEU A 131 -16.47 22.03 -9.23
C LEU A 131 -16.62 22.43 -10.69
N ASP A 132 -15.50 22.77 -11.33
CA ASP A 132 -15.48 22.92 -12.78
C ASP A 132 -15.75 21.56 -13.46
N PRO A 133 -16.24 21.56 -14.72
CA PRO A 133 -16.61 20.34 -15.43
C PRO A 133 -15.48 19.32 -15.57
N ILE A 134 -14.23 19.77 -15.75
CA ILE A 134 -13.06 18.90 -15.98
C ILE A 134 -12.68 18.22 -14.67
N THR A 135 -12.57 18.97 -13.58
CA THR A 135 -12.31 18.41 -12.24
C THR A 135 -13.41 17.43 -11.83
N ARG A 136 -14.67 17.74 -12.14
CA ARG A 136 -15.78 16.82 -11.86
C ARG A 136 -15.62 15.51 -12.62
N LEU A 137 -15.32 15.56 -13.91
CA LEU A 137 -15.09 14.37 -14.73
C LEU A 137 -13.91 13.56 -14.20
N HIS A 138 -12.79 14.21 -13.89
CA HIS A 138 -11.61 13.56 -13.34
C HIS A 138 -11.93 12.82 -12.03
N ARG A 139 -12.63 13.47 -11.10
CA ARG A 139 -13.02 12.85 -9.83
C ARG A 139 -14.03 11.71 -10.01
N GLU A 140 -14.95 11.83 -10.96
CA GLU A 140 -15.88 10.75 -11.29
C GLU A 140 -15.11 9.53 -11.82
N LEU A 141 -14.15 9.74 -12.73
CA LEU A 141 -13.27 8.68 -13.22
C LEU A 141 -12.48 8.03 -12.08
N LEU A 142 -11.87 8.82 -11.19
CA LEU A 142 -11.18 8.28 -10.01
C LEU A 142 -12.09 7.39 -9.16
N SER A 143 -13.33 7.81 -8.94
CA SER A 143 -14.28 7.02 -8.14
C SER A 143 -14.66 5.69 -8.79
N GLN A 144 -14.59 5.61 -10.11
CA GLN A 144 -14.90 4.41 -10.88
C GLN A 144 -13.68 3.50 -11.04
N THR A 145 -12.47 4.06 -11.14
CA THR A 145 -11.24 3.28 -11.36
C THR A 145 -10.59 2.80 -10.07
N LEU A 146 -10.75 3.52 -8.95
CA LEU A 146 -10.12 3.16 -7.68
C LEU A 146 -10.43 1.72 -7.21
N PRO A 147 -11.68 1.21 -7.27
CA PRO A 147 -11.95 -0.18 -6.90
C PRO A 147 -11.13 -1.19 -7.72
N GLY A 148 -11.09 -1.04 -9.04
CA GLY A 148 -10.29 -1.93 -9.89
C GLY A 148 -8.78 -1.80 -9.63
N ASN A 149 -8.29 -0.61 -9.31
CA ASN A 149 -6.89 -0.41 -8.94
C ASN A 149 -6.55 -1.07 -7.59
N LEU A 150 -7.49 -1.10 -6.64
CA LEU A 150 -7.34 -1.83 -5.37
C LEU A 150 -7.26 -3.34 -5.62
N ASP A 151 -8.11 -3.87 -6.49
CA ASP A 151 -8.08 -5.30 -6.86
C ASP A 151 -6.74 -5.68 -7.51
N ARG A 152 -6.22 -4.81 -8.39
CA ARG A 152 -4.89 -5.00 -9.01
C ARG A 152 -3.77 -4.96 -7.97
N LEU A 153 -3.83 -4.04 -7.00
CA LEU A 153 -2.84 -3.94 -5.94
C LEU A 153 -2.86 -5.16 -5.03
N GLU A 154 -4.05 -5.62 -4.65
CA GLU A 154 -4.25 -6.84 -3.86
C GLU A 154 -3.66 -8.06 -4.57
N HIS A 155 -3.96 -8.21 -5.86
CA HIS A 155 -3.46 -9.32 -6.67
C HIS A 155 -1.93 -9.34 -6.74
N LEU A 156 -1.30 -8.21 -7.08
CA LEU A 156 0.17 -8.11 -7.13
C LEU A 156 0.81 -8.36 -5.76
N THR A 157 0.17 -7.90 -4.69
CA THR A 157 0.64 -8.15 -3.32
C THR A 157 0.53 -9.63 -2.96
N GLY A 158 -0.54 -10.31 -3.36
CA GLY A 158 -0.68 -11.76 -3.23
C GLY A 158 0.41 -12.53 -3.97
N ASP A 159 0.72 -12.12 -5.20
CA ASP A 159 1.82 -12.69 -5.99
C ASP A 159 3.20 -12.50 -5.31
N LEU A 160 3.42 -11.34 -4.68
CA LEU A 160 4.64 -11.07 -3.91
C LEU A 160 4.76 -12.02 -2.72
N VAL A 161 3.69 -12.20 -1.93
CA VAL A 161 3.66 -13.13 -0.80
C VAL A 161 3.89 -14.57 -1.26
N ALA A 162 3.23 -15.00 -2.35
CA ALA A 162 3.42 -16.34 -2.90
C ALA A 162 4.88 -16.58 -3.34
N THR A 163 5.54 -15.55 -3.88
CA THR A 163 6.96 -15.62 -4.26
C THR A 163 7.87 -15.70 -3.02
N LEU A 164 7.56 -14.96 -1.95
CA LEU A 164 8.30 -15.00 -0.68
C LEU A 164 8.17 -16.36 0.04
N VAL A 165 6.99 -16.97 0.01
CA VAL A 165 6.76 -18.30 0.65
C VAL A 165 7.46 -19.43 -0.11
N ALA A 166 7.69 -19.23 -1.41
CA ALA A 166 8.42 -20.18 -2.25
C ALA A 166 9.95 -20.04 -2.18
N ALA A 167 10.45 -18.99 -1.50
CA ALA A 167 11.87 -18.71 -1.28
C ALA A 167 12.41 -19.45 -0.05
#